data_AF-A0A285D2D9-F1
#
_entry.id   AF-A0A285D2D9-F1
#
_cell.length_a   1.000
_cell.length_b   1.000
_cell.length_c   1.000
_cell.angle_alpha   90.00
_cell.angle_beta   90.00
_cell.angle_gamma   90.00
#
_symmetry.space_group_name_H-M   'P 1'
#
loop_
_entity.id
_entity.type
_entity.pdbx_description
1 polymer ?
#
loop_
_entity_poly.entity_id
_entity_poly.type
_entity_poly.pdbx_seq_one_letter_code
_entity_poly.pdbx_strand_id
1 'polypeptide(L)'
;MLLERREQLKLFIGVISAHFLLNFTYKDEDVFWYMFTASSLVLISYAIVNGQIEDKLSPASFLFYGIVSGLLLFGAFYLGYILLEAIGSASVRDVSKLYRDFAPSNIWQFLALILFVVPGEEIFWRGYVFSKFKKHSNLMYSIIASSILYASVQIYADAWILVIAAIVAGVFWNILYHWKKSMPLIIVSHLTFDLLLFWYLPV
;
A
#
# COMPACT_ATOMS: atom_id res chain seq x y z
N MET A 1 29.15 11.18 -3.45
CA MET A 1 28.60 12.30 -2.66
C MET A 1 27.50 13.09 -3.38
N LEU A 2 27.76 13.78 -4.51
CA LEU A 2 26.71 14.59 -5.19
C LEU A 2 25.56 13.76 -5.78
N LEU A 3 25.85 12.62 -6.42
CA LEU A 3 24.83 11.72 -6.97
C LEU A 3 23.93 11.13 -5.88
N GLU A 4 24.51 10.81 -4.73
CA GLU A 4 23.80 10.26 -3.57
C GLU A 4 22.89 11.32 -2.91
N ARG A 5 23.38 12.56 -2.79
CA ARG A 5 22.57 13.69 -2.32
C ARG A 5 21.38 13.97 -3.25
N ARG A 6 21.55 13.85 -4.57
CA ARG A 6 20.46 14.01 -5.54
C ARG A 6 19.40 12.92 -5.40
N GLU A 7 19.81 11.67 -5.19
CA GLU A 7 18.90 10.54 -4.99
C GLU A 7 18.11 10.68 -3.67
N GLN A 8 18.77 11.11 -2.59
CA GLN A 8 18.12 11.42 -1.31
C GLN A 8 17.11 12.56 -1.43
N LEU A 9 17.45 13.63 -2.15
CA LEU A 9 16.54 14.74 -2.41
C LEU A 9 15.30 14.29 -3.19
N LYS A 10 15.48 13.44 -4.21
CA LYS A 10 14.35 12.86 -4.94
C LYS A 10 13.46 12.04 -4.02
N LEU A 11 14.05 11.15 -3.21
CA LEU A 11 13.27 10.34 -2.26
C LEU A 11 12.46 11.24 -1.32
N PHE A 12 13.08 12.28 -0.77
CA PHE A 12 12.41 13.25 0.09
C PHE A 12 11.26 13.96 -0.64
N ILE A 13 11.47 14.46 -1.85
CA ILE A 13 10.42 15.10 -2.66
C ILE A 13 9.27 14.13 -2.93
N GLY A 14 9.55 12.87 -3.26
CA GLY A 14 8.54 11.85 -3.49
C GLY A 14 7.69 11.61 -2.25
N VAL A 15 8.32 11.40 -1.09
CA VAL A 15 7.62 11.15 0.18
C VAL A 15 6.81 12.36 0.63
N ILE A 16 7.36 13.58 0.53
CA ILE A 16 6.61 14.81 0.85
C ILE A 16 5.43 15.00 -0.11
N SER A 17 5.61 14.71 -1.40
CA SER A 17 4.51 14.74 -2.37
C SER A 17 3.41 13.74 -1.99
N ALA A 18 3.78 12.52 -1.58
CA ALA A 18 2.82 11.51 -1.13
C ALA A 18 2.04 11.98 0.11
N HIS A 19 2.72 12.55 1.10
CA HIS A 19 2.09 13.14 2.28
C HIS A 19 1.13 14.29 1.90
N PHE A 20 1.58 15.21 1.04
CA PHE A 20 0.76 16.32 0.59
C PHE A 20 -0.50 15.80 -0.12
N LEU A 21 -0.35 14.93 -1.11
CA LEU A 21 -1.44 14.37 -1.90
C LEU A 21 -2.44 13.61 -1.02
N LEU A 22 -1.96 12.66 -0.19
CA LEU A 22 -2.88 11.86 0.62
C LEU A 22 -3.55 12.67 1.74
N ASN A 23 -2.89 13.70 2.28
CA ASN A 23 -3.54 14.63 3.19
C ASN A 23 -4.74 15.34 2.55
N PHE A 24 -4.72 15.63 1.23
CA PHE A 24 -5.90 16.16 0.54
C PHE A 24 -6.90 15.06 0.21
N THR A 25 -6.43 13.87 -0.15
CA THR A 25 -7.30 12.71 -0.45
C THR A 25 -8.23 12.37 0.72
N TYR A 26 -7.73 12.34 1.95
CA TYR A 26 -8.52 11.94 3.12
C TYR A 26 -9.40 13.05 3.74
N LYS A 27 -9.38 14.29 3.22
CA LYS A 27 -10.14 15.40 3.80
C LYS A 27 -11.64 15.34 3.57
N ASP A 28 -12.06 14.73 2.47
CA ASP A 28 -13.44 14.75 2.01
C ASP A 28 -13.78 13.39 1.37
N GLU A 29 -14.69 12.67 2.02
CA GLU A 29 -15.12 11.33 1.62
C GLU A 29 -15.85 11.32 0.27
N ASP A 30 -16.57 12.39 -0.07
CA ASP A 30 -17.36 12.48 -1.31
C ASP A 30 -16.47 12.48 -2.55
N VAL A 31 -15.29 13.09 -2.44
CA VAL A 31 -14.31 13.19 -3.53
C VAL A 31 -13.11 12.25 -3.37
N PHE A 32 -13.07 11.46 -2.29
CA PHE A 32 -11.95 10.60 -1.92
C PHE A 32 -11.44 9.78 -3.11
N TRP A 33 -12.33 9.04 -3.79
CA TRP A 33 -11.94 8.16 -4.88
C TRP A 33 -11.40 8.90 -6.12
N TYR A 34 -11.86 10.12 -6.39
CA TYR A 34 -11.31 10.96 -7.46
C TYR A 34 -9.90 11.43 -7.09
N MET A 35 -9.74 11.94 -5.87
CA MET A 35 -8.47 12.45 -5.36
C MET A 35 -7.44 11.33 -5.18
N PHE A 36 -7.86 10.15 -4.73
CA PHE A 36 -6.97 9.02 -4.54
C PHE A 36 -6.46 8.50 -5.88
N THR A 37 -7.34 8.38 -6.87
CA THR A 37 -6.96 8.00 -8.24
C THR A 37 -5.97 9.01 -8.84
N ALA A 38 -6.26 10.30 -8.74
CA ALA A 38 -5.37 11.36 -9.24
C ALA A 38 -4.00 11.35 -8.53
N SER A 39 -4.01 11.21 -7.20
CA SER A 39 -2.80 11.11 -6.39
C SER A 39 -1.95 9.91 -6.79
N SER A 40 -2.57 8.74 -6.96
CA SER A 40 -1.87 7.52 -7.39
C SER A 40 -1.25 7.69 -8.77
N LEU A 41 -1.94 8.32 -9.73
CA LEU A 41 -1.37 8.60 -11.06
C LEU A 41 -0.17 9.54 -11.01
N VAL A 42 -0.20 10.57 -10.15
CA VAL A 42 0.95 11.48 -9.95
C VAL A 42 2.13 10.70 -9.35
N LEU A 43 1.88 9.88 -8.32
CA LEU A 43 2.92 9.08 -7.66
C LEU A 43 3.50 8.01 -8.59
N ILE A 44 2.69 7.36 -9.42
CA ILE A 44 3.13 6.45 -10.50
C ILE A 44 4.08 7.17 -11.44
N SER A 45 3.65 8.33 -11.95
CA SER A 45 4.43 9.12 -12.91
C SER A 45 5.79 9.49 -12.31
N TYR A 46 5.79 9.91 -11.04
CA TYR A 46 7.02 10.21 -10.31
C TYR A 46 7.92 8.99 -10.13
N ALA A 47 7.36 7.85 -9.74
CA ALA A 47 8.08 6.62 -9.47
C ALA A 47 8.69 6.02 -10.75
N ILE A 48 7.97 6.01 -11.88
CA ILE A 48 8.47 5.49 -13.16
C ILE A 48 9.67 6.31 -13.65
N VAL A 49 9.62 7.64 -13.51
CA VAL A 49 10.72 8.52 -13.96
C VAL A 49 11.96 8.41 -13.06
N ASN A 50 11.82 8.01 -11.79
CA ASN A 50 12.91 8.05 -10.81
C ASN A 50 13.32 6.70 -10.22
N GLY A 51 12.61 5.62 -10.56
CA GLY A 51 12.77 4.28 -10.02
C GLY A 51 13.05 3.23 -11.09
N GLN A 52 13.22 1.98 -10.64
CA GLN A 52 13.32 0.81 -11.49
C GLN A 52 12.35 -0.23 -10.94
N ILE A 53 11.47 -0.73 -11.81
CA ILE A 53 10.47 -1.73 -11.47
C ILE A 53 11.04 -3.09 -11.86
N GLU A 54 11.16 -4.01 -10.90
CA GLU A 54 11.58 -5.37 -11.18
C GLU A 54 10.37 -6.24 -11.56
N ASP A 55 10.50 -6.98 -12.66
CA ASP A 55 9.56 -8.02 -13.03
C ASP A 55 10.29 -9.26 -13.58
N LYS A 56 10.39 -10.30 -12.75
CA LYS A 56 11.18 -11.51 -13.05
C LYS A 56 10.36 -12.79 -13.15
N LEU A 57 9.05 -12.73 -12.91
CA LEU A 57 8.20 -13.92 -12.88
C LEU A 57 7.36 -14.05 -14.14
N SER A 58 7.05 -15.30 -14.51
CA SER A 58 6.08 -15.57 -15.57
C SER A 58 4.65 -15.26 -15.11
N PRO A 59 3.70 -15.02 -16.05
CA PRO A 59 2.30 -14.74 -15.72
C PRO A 59 1.65 -15.74 -14.76
N ALA A 60 1.78 -17.04 -15.01
CA ALA A 60 1.24 -18.06 -14.14
C ALA A 60 1.86 -18.02 -12.73
N SER A 61 3.17 -17.74 -12.63
CA SER A 61 3.88 -17.72 -11.35
C SER A 61 3.46 -16.52 -10.52
N PHE A 62 3.43 -15.32 -11.11
CA PHE A 62 3.04 -14.13 -10.35
C PHE A 62 1.57 -14.19 -9.92
N LEU A 63 0.69 -14.76 -10.75
CA LEU A 63 -0.72 -14.94 -10.38
C LEU A 63 -0.86 -15.89 -9.19
N PHE A 64 -0.22 -17.06 -9.26
CA PHE A 64 -0.28 -18.04 -8.18
C PHE A 64 0.24 -17.49 -6.85
N TYR A 65 1.47 -16.95 -6.84
CA TYR A 65 2.05 -16.40 -5.62
C TYR A 65 1.31 -15.16 -5.14
N GLY A 66 0.80 -14.33 -6.06
CA GLY A 66 -0.03 -13.17 -5.73
C GLY A 66 -1.28 -13.59 -4.97
N ILE A 67 -2.09 -14.48 -5.56
CA ILE A 67 -3.34 -14.95 -4.93
C ILE A 67 -3.08 -15.61 -3.58
N VAL A 68 -2.10 -16.53 -3.50
CA VAL A 68 -1.78 -17.24 -2.25
C VAL A 68 -1.31 -16.27 -1.18
N SER A 69 -0.43 -15.33 -1.51
CA SER A 69 0.06 -14.35 -0.54
C SER A 69 -1.02 -13.36 -0.09
N GLY A 70 -1.91 -12.93 -0.99
CA GLY A 70 -3.06 -12.09 -0.63
C GLY A 70 -4.04 -12.80 0.30
N LEU A 71 -4.33 -14.08 0.05
CA LEU A 71 -5.14 -14.92 0.95
C LEU A 71 -4.50 -15.06 2.34
N LEU A 72 -3.18 -15.28 2.40
CA LEU A 72 -2.46 -15.36 3.67
C LEU A 72 -2.51 -14.05 4.46
N LEU A 73 -2.31 -12.91 3.78
CA LEU A 73 -2.37 -11.60 4.41
C LEU A 73 -3.80 -11.29 4.90
N PHE A 74 -4.81 -11.61 4.08
CA PHE A 74 -6.22 -11.48 4.45
C PHE A 74 -6.52 -12.31 5.71
N GLY A 75 -6.10 -13.57 5.74
CA GLY A 75 -6.29 -14.43 6.91
C GLY A 75 -5.66 -13.85 8.18
N ALA A 76 -4.46 -13.27 8.08
CA ALA A 76 -3.81 -12.62 9.22
C ALA A 76 -4.61 -11.41 9.74
N PHE A 77 -5.15 -10.58 8.84
CA PHE A 77 -5.94 -9.41 9.20
C PHE A 77 -7.31 -9.77 9.74
N TYR A 78 -7.96 -10.76 9.14
CA TYR A 78 -9.25 -11.28 9.59
C TYR A 78 -9.16 -11.88 11.00
N LEU A 79 -8.10 -12.66 11.28
CA LEU A 79 -7.82 -13.12 12.63
C LEU A 79 -7.55 -11.96 13.60
N GLY A 80 -6.80 -10.94 13.16
CA GLY A 80 -6.60 -9.72 13.93
C GLY A 80 -7.91 -9.02 14.29
N TYR A 81 -8.84 -8.90 13.33
CA TYR A 81 -10.17 -8.34 13.54
C TYR A 81 -10.98 -9.14 14.58
N ILE A 82 -11.03 -10.47 14.44
CA ILE A 82 -11.73 -11.34 15.41
C ILE A 82 -11.16 -11.16 16.83
N LEU A 83 -9.83 -11.07 16.96
CA LEU A 83 -9.21 -10.85 18.26
C LEU A 83 -9.56 -9.47 18.84
N LEU A 84 -9.59 -8.42 18.02
CA LEU A 84 -10.02 -7.08 18.45
C LEU A 84 -11.48 -7.06 18.91
N GLU A 85 -12.35 -7.77 18.20
CA GLU A 85 -13.75 -7.94 18.57
C GLU A 85 -13.91 -8.71 19.88
N ALA A 86 -13.20 -9.83 20.03
CA ALA A 86 -13.25 -10.68 21.23
C ALA A 86 -12.82 -9.95 22.52
N ILE A 87 -11.90 -8.99 22.41
CA ILE A 87 -11.46 -8.17 23.56
C ILE A 87 -12.27 -6.87 23.73
N GLY A 88 -13.29 -6.64 22.89
CA GLY A 88 -14.10 -5.43 22.93
C GLY A 88 -13.32 -4.15 22.62
N SER A 89 -12.32 -4.24 21.74
CA SER A 89 -11.46 -3.10 21.40
C SER A 89 -12.26 -1.97 20.73
N ALA A 90 -11.98 -0.73 21.11
CA ALA A 90 -12.54 0.44 20.43
C ALA A 90 -12.17 0.50 18.93
N SER A 91 -11.05 -0.13 18.54
CA SER A 91 -10.57 -0.15 17.15
C SER A 91 -11.51 -0.84 16.18
N VAL A 92 -12.43 -1.69 16.65
CA VAL A 92 -13.47 -2.28 15.77
C VAL A 92 -14.33 -1.18 15.14
N ARG A 93 -14.65 -0.13 15.90
CA ARG A 93 -15.39 1.03 15.38
C ARG A 93 -14.59 1.82 14.35
N ASP A 94 -13.27 1.92 14.53
CA ASP A 94 -12.39 2.58 13.56
C ASP A 94 -12.36 1.80 12.24
N VAL A 95 -12.38 0.47 12.31
CA VAL A 95 -12.47 -0.40 11.13
C VAL A 95 -13.80 -0.19 10.39
N SER A 96 -14.95 -0.29 11.08
CA SER A 96 -16.24 -0.04 10.44
C SER A 96 -16.36 1.38 9.88
N LYS A 97 -15.78 2.39 10.55
CA LYS A 97 -15.70 3.76 10.04
C LYS A 97 -14.93 3.83 8.72
N LEU A 98 -13.72 3.27 8.67
CA LEU A 98 -12.88 3.30 7.47
C LEU A 98 -13.59 2.70 6.26
N TYR A 99 -14.29 1.60 6.45
CA TYR A 99 -15.01 0.96 5.35
C TYR A 99 -16.23 1.77 4.92
N ARG A 100 -17.01 2.30 5.87
CA ARG A 100 -18.15 3.15 5.52
C ARG A 100 -17.71 4.37 4.72
N ASP A 101 -16.62 5.00 5.13
CA ASP A 101 -16.19 6.29 4.58
C ASP A 101 -15.37 6.10 3.28
N PHE A 102 -14.62 4.99 3.13
CA PHE A 102 -13.64 4.84 2.02
C PHE A 102 -13.74 3.55 1.20
N ALA A 103 -14.61 2.57 1.54
CA ALA A 103 -14.75 1.38 0.72
C ALA A 103 -15.34 1.71 -0.67
N PRO A 104 -14.98 0.97 -1.72
CA PRO A 104 -15.56 1.17 -3.04
C PRO A 104 -17.05 0.78 -3.02
N SER A 105 -17.91 1.70 -3.44
CA SER A 105 -19.37 1.58 -3.45
C SER A 105 -19.98 1.32 -4.82
N ASN A 106 -19.21 1.52 -5.89
CA ASN A 106 -19.69 1.42 -7.28
C ASN A 106 -18.58 0.92 -8.22
N ILE A 107 -18.97 0.52 -9.43
CA ILE A 107 -18.07 -0.14 -10.38
C ILE A 107 -16.85 0.71 -10.77
N TRP A 108 -17.00 2.03 -10.91
CA TRP A 108 -15.88 2.86 -11.33
C TRP A 108 -14.82 2.97 -10.23
N GLN A 109 -15.22 2.94 -8.95
CA GLN A 109 -14.28 2.91 -7.82
C GLN A 109 -13.50 1.60 -7.78
N PHE A 110 -14.14 0.46 -8.04
CA PHE A 110 -13.44 -0.82 -8.21
C PHE A 110 -12.46 -0.79 -9.39
N LEU A 111 -12.86 -0.21 -10.53
CA LEU A 111 -11.96 -0.05 -11.67
C LEU A 111 -10.77 0.86 -11.34
N ALA A 112 -11.01 1.97 -10.64
CA ALA A 112 -9.97 2.87 -10.19
C ALA A 112 -8.98 2.18 -9.22
N LEU A 113 -9.51 1.39 -8.29
CA LEU A 113 -8.72 0.58 -7.37
C LEU A 113 -7.78 -0.36 -8.12
N ILE A 114 -8.34 -1.16 -9.03
CA ILE A 114 -7.65 -2.23 -9.76
C ILE A 114 -6.60 -1.65 -10.73
N LEU A 115 -6.94 -0.57 -11.43
CA LEU A 115 -6.11 -0.06 -12.52
C LEU A 115 -5.10 0.98 -12.08
N PHE A 116 -5.39 1.76 -11.03
CA PHE A 116 -4.59 2.94 -10.69
C PHE A 116 -4.14 2.98 -9.24
N VAL A 117 -5.05 2.75 -8.28
CA VAL A 117 -4.72 2.94 -6.87
C VAL A 117 -3.74 1.88 -6.39
N VAL A 118 -4.12 0.60 -6.44
CA VAL A 118 -3.23 -0.47 -5.97
C VAL A 118 -1.95 -0.56 -6.80
N PRO A 119 -1.99 -0.57 -8.15
CA PRO A 119 -0.77 -0.48 -8.94
C PRO A 119 0.10 0.73 -8.57
N GLY A 120 -0.52 1.88 -8.30
CA GLY A 120 0.21 3.10 -7.98
C GLY A 120 0.88 3.08 -6.62
N GLU A 121 0.20 2.59 -5.60
CA GLU A 121 0.80 2.39 -4.28
C GLU A 121 1.96 1.39 -4.35
N GLU A 122 1.79 0.29 -5.07
CA GLU A 122 2.83 -0.73 -5.24
C GLU A 122 4.06 -0.18 -5.97
N ILE A 123 3.84 0.47 -7.11
CA ILE A 123 4.91 1.08 -7.91
C ILE A 123 5.65 2.15 -7.11
N PHE A 124 4.94 3.01 -6.38
CA PHE A 124 5.55 4.09 -5.62
C PHE A 124 6.30 3.57 -4.38
N TRP A 125 5.65 2.81 -3.51
CA TRP A 125 6.28 2.42 -2.24
C TRP A 125 7.26 1.28 -2.40
N ARG A 126 6.95 0.25 -3.21
CA ARG A 126 7.80 -0.94 -3.36
C ARG A 126 8.78 -0.73 -4.51
N GLY A 127 8.28 -0.31 -5.66
CA GLY A 127 9.09 -0.06 -6.86
C GLY A 127 10.08 1.09 -6.69
N TYR A 128 9.68 2.17 -6.01
CA TYR A 128 10.52 3.35 -5.82
C TYR A 128 11.10 3.50 -4.40
N VAL A 129 10.28 3.69 -3.36
CA VAL A 129 10.77 4.00 -2.00
C VAL A 129 11.63 2.87 -1.42
N PHE A 130 11.11 1.64 -1.37
CA PHE A 130 11.85 0.47 -0.88
C PHE A 130 13.11 0.22 -1.69
N SER A 131 13.03 0.25 -3.03
CA SER A 131 14.19 0.07 -3.92
C SER A 131 15.31 1.08 -3.64
N LYS A 132 14.98 2.35 -3.32
CA LYS A 132 15.98 3.37 -2.95
C LYS A 132 16.69 3.01 -1.66
N PHE A 133 15.97 2.62 -0.61
CA PHE A 133 16.60 2.16 0.62
C PHE A 133 17.46 0.92 0.38
N LYS A 134 16.94 -0.05 -0.39
CA LYS A 134 17.62 -1.31 -0.65
C LYS A 134 18.95 -1.14 -1.39
N LYS A 135 19.08 -0.10 -2.21
CA LYS A 135 20.32 0.25 -2.91
C LYS A 135 21.42 0.80 -1.99
N HIS A 136 21.04 1.47 -0.90
CA HIS A 136 21.96 2.23 -0.04
C HIS A 136 22.05 1.69 1.39
N SER A 137 21.34 0.61 1.71
CA SER A 137 21.23 0.10 3.09
C SER A 137 21.04 -1.41 3.13
N ASN A 138 21.17 -1.99 4.32
CA ASN A 138 20.90 -3.41 4.52
C ASN A 138 19.39 -3.72 4.35
N LEU A 139 19.06 -5.00 4.16
CA LEU A 139 17.69 -5.43 3.89
C LEU A 139 16.72 -5.07 5.02
N MET A 140 17.09 -5.35 6.28
CA MET A 140 16.21 -5.14 7.42
C MET A 140 15.83 -3.66 7.59
N TYR A 141 16.83 -2.77 7.52
CA TYR A 141 16.59 -1.34 7.54
C TYR A 141 15.69 -0.90 6.39
N SER A 142 15.89 -1.44 5.19
CA SER A 142 15.09 -1.09 4.01
C SER A 142 13.62 -1.48 4.19
N ILE A 143 13.36 -2.69 4.70
CA ILE A 143 12.00 -3.17 4.99
C ILE A 143 11.35 -2.27 6.05
N ILE A 144 12.00 -2.04 7.18
CA ILE A 144 11.41 -1.29 8.29
C ILE A 144 11.19 0.18 7.90
N ALA A 145 12.20 0.86 7.36
CA ALA A 145 12.12 2.28 7.03
C ALA A 145 11.05 2.55 5.96
N SER A 146 11.00 1.74 4.88
CA SER A 146 9.98 1.93 3.84
C SER A 146 8.57 1.58 4.32
N SER A 147 8.40 0.59 5.20
CA SER A 147 7.10 0.27 5.78
C SER A 147 6.59 1.36 6.72
N ILE A 148 7.50 2.00 7.48
CA ILE A 148 7.15 3.16 8.31
C ILE A 148 6.72 4.35 7.45
N LEU A 149 7.42 4.64 6.35
CA LEU A 149 7.04 5.72 5.43
C LEU A 149 5.72 5.42 4.68
N TYR A 150 5.49 4.15 4.31
CA TYR A 150 4.22 3.72 3.75
C TYR A 150 3.07 3.91 4.75
N ALA A 151 3.28 3.56 6.01
CA ALA A 151 2.29 3.76 7.06
C ALA A 151 2.10 5.22 7.47
N SER A 152 3.13 6.06 7.35
CA SER A 152 3.07 7.46 7.81
C SER A 152 2.09 8.31 7.01
N VAL A 153 1.83 7.98 5.75
CA VAL A 153 0.80 8.69 4.96
C VAL A 153 -0.62 8.28 5.33
N GLN A 154 -0.80 7.18 6.05
CA GLN A 154 -2.12 6.67 6.45
C GLN A 154 -2.67 7.39 7.69
N ILE A 155 -1.86 8.21 8.37
CA ILE A 155 -2.28 8.99 9.54
C ILE A 155 -3.44 9.95 9.21
N TYR A 156 -3.58 10.35 7.94
CA TYR A 156 -4.62 11.29 7.50
C TYR A 156 -6.02 10.68 7.44
N ALA A 157 -6.13 9.35 7.52
CA ALA A 157 -7.42 8.66 7.56
C ALA A 157 -8.10 8.74 8.95
N ASP A 158 -7.48 9.41 9.93
CA ASP A 158 -7.95 9.52 11.31
C ASP A 158 -8.30 8.16 11.96
N ALA A 159 -7.54 7.13 11.61
CA ALA A 159 -7.71 5.78 12.14
C ALA A 159 -6.36 5.11 12.41
N TRP A 160 -5.97 5.03 13.69
CA TRP A 160 -4.70 4.42 14.09
C TRP A 160 -4.57 2.96 13.68
N ILE A 161 -5.70 2.24 13.62
CA ILE A 161 -5.71 0.85 13.16
C ILE A 161 -5.22 0.71 11.72
N LEU A 162 -5.49 1.70 10.85
CA LEU A 162 -5.01 1.72 9.46
C LEU A 162 -3.49 1.89 9.40
N VAL A 163 -2.91 2.70 10.29
CA VAL A 163 -1.45 2.89 10.38
C VAL A 163 -0.78 1.58 10.78
N ILE A 164 -1.32 0.88 11.78
CA ILE A 164 -0.80 -0.42 12.24
C ILE A 164 -0.92 -1.46 11.11
N ALA A 165 -2.09 -1.53 10.48
CA ALA A 165 -2.34 -2.35 9.29
C ALA A 165 -1.29 -2.09 8.19
N ALA A 166 -1.04 -0.83 7.85
CA ALA A 166 -0.08 -0.46 6.83
C ALA A 166 1.37 -0.83 7.20
N ILE A 167 1.75 -0.79 8.48
CA ILE A 167 3.07 -1.29 8.91
C ILE A 167 3.17 -2.80 8.65
N VAL A 168 2.17 -3.57 9.08
CA VAL A 168 2.16 -5.04 8.93
C VAL A 168 2.16 -5.44 7.45
N ALA A 169 1.25 -4.87 6.67
CA ALA A 169 1.15 -5.12 5.24
C ALA A 169 2.40 -4.63 4.48
N GLY A 170 2.93 -3.46 4.84
CA GLY A 170 4.17 -2.91 4.28
C GLY A 170 5.36 -3.85 4.50
N VAL A 171 5.53 -4.38 5.71
CA VAL A 171 6.59 -5.36 6.00
C VAL A 171 6.40 -6.62 5.16
N PHE A 172 5.17 -7.15 5.11
CA PHE A 172 4.83 -8.34 4.35
C PHE A 172 5.14 -8.18 2.85
N TRP A 173 4.64 -7.12 2.21
CA TRP A 173 4.85 -6.88 0.79
C TRP A 173 6.30 -6.51 0.45
N ASN A 174 7.03 -5.82 1.33
CA ASN A 174 8.46 -5.57 1.13
C ASN A 174 9.29 -6.85 1.15
N ILE A 175 8.99 -7.78 2.08
CA ILE A 175 9.64 -9.10 2.11
C ILE A 175 9.30 -9.88 0.83
N LEU A 176 8.02 -9.89 0.44
CA LEU A 176 7.56 -10.61 -0.74
C LEU A 176 8.17 -10.06 -2.03
N TYR A 177 8.22 -8.73 -2.18
CA TYR A 177 8.82 -8.04 -3.32
C TYR A 177 10.32 -8.30 -3.38
N HIS A 178 11.02 -8.26 -2.25
CA HIS A 178 12.45 -8.59 -2.20
C HIS A 178 12.73 -10.04 -2.62
N TRP A 179 11.90 -10.98 -2.16
CA TRP A 179 12.06 -12.41 -2.44
C TRP A 179 11.77 -12.74 -3.90
N LYS A 180 10.64 -12.27 -4.43
CA LYS A 180 10.13 -12.67 -5.75
C LYS A 180 10.47 -11.71 -6.88
N LYS A 181 10.82 -10.46 -6.55
CA LYS A 181 11.29 -9.45 -7.52
C LYS A 181 10.34 -9.28 -8.71
N SER A 182 9.04 -9.24 -8.41
CA SER A 182 7.99 -9.09 -9.42
C SER A 182 6.92 -8.14 -8.92
N MET A 183 6.79 -7.00 -9.60
CA MET A 183 5.76 -6.00 -9.31
C MET A 183 4.33 -6.52 -9.58
N PRO A 184 4.04 -7.21 -10.72
CA PRO A 184 2.72 -7.81 -10.93
C PRO A 184 2.27 -8.76 -9.82
N LEU A 185 3.21 -9.52 -9.23
CA LEU A 185 2.90 -10.41 -8.10
C LEU A 185 2.35 -9.62 -6.91
N ILE A 186 3.02 -8.52 -6.54
CA ILE A 186 2.60 -7.74 -5.35
C ILE A 186 1.28 -7.03 -5.62
N ILE A 187 1.09 -6.50 -6.84
CA ILE A 187 -0.19 -5.94 -7.27
C ILE A 187 -1.32 -6.98 -7.13
N VAL A 188 -1.11 -8.20 -7.61
CA VAL A 188 -2.12 -9.27 -7.47
C VAL A 188 -2.33 -9.66 -6.00
N SER A 189 -1.26 -9.69 -5.20
CA SER A 189 -1.33 -9.95 -3.75
C SER A 189 -2.21 -8.92 -3.03
N HIS A 190 -1.95 -7.64 -3.29
CA HIS A 190 -2.66 -6.53 -2.69
C HIS A 190 -4.11 -6.47 -3.17
N LEU A 191 -4.36 -6.63 -4.47
CA LEU A 191 -5.73 -6.70 -4.99
C LEU A 191 -6.52 -7.87 -4.41
N THR A 192 -5.90 -9.04 -4.28
CA THR A 192 -6.56 -10.20 -3.65
C THR A 192 -6.91 -9.89 -2.20
N PHE A 193 -5.98 -9.28 -1.46
CA PHE A 193 -6.19 -8.87 -0.08
C PHE A 193 -7.34 -7.86 0.05
N ASP A 194 -7.32 -6.77 -0.71
CA ASP A 194 -8.34 -5.71 -0.65
C ASP A 194 -9.73 -6.21 -1.03
N LEU A 195 -9.83 -6.98 -2.12
CA LEU A 195 -11.12 -7.48 -2.59
C LEU A 195 -11.74 -8.46 -1.58
N LEU A 196 -10.93 -9.29 -0.92
CA LEU A 196 -11.40 -10.16 0.16
C LEU A 196 -11.80 -9.36 1.40
N LEU A 197 -11.05 -8.31 1.73
CA LEU A 197 -11.39 -7.39 2.81
C LEU A 197 -12.76 -6.74 2.58
N PHE A 198 -13.05 -6.22 1.38
CA PHE A 198 -14.34 -5.62 1.07
C PHE A 198 -15.49 -6.63 1.03
N TRP A 199 -15.22 -7.88 0.70
CA TRP A 199 -16.24 -8.91 0.59
C TRP A 199 -16.58 -9.59 1.92
N TYR A 200 -15.59 -9.85 2.76
CA TYR A 200 -15.72 -10.73 3.92
C TYR A 200 -15.60 -10.04 5.27
N LEU A 201 -14.95 -8.89 5.36
CA LEU A 201 -14.83 -8.24 6.66
C LEU A 201 -16.23 -7.77 7.09
N PRO A 202 -16.75 -8.20 8.25
CA PRO A 202 -18.04 -7.73 8.73
C PRO A 202 -17.91 -6.23 9.02
N VAL A 203 -18.58 -5.43 8.20
CA VAL A 203 -18.56 -3.97 8.30
C VAL A 203 -19.66 -3.49 9.23
#